data_AF-A0A536Y510-F1
#
_entry.id   AF-A0A536Y510-F1
#
_cell.length_a   1.000
_cell.length_b   1.000
_cell.length_c   1.000
_cell.angle_alpha   90.00
_cell.angle_beta   90.00
_cell.angle_gamma   90.00
#
_symmetry.space_group_name_H-M   'P 1'
#
loop_
_entity.id
_entity.type
_entity.pdbx_description
1 polymer ?
#
loop_
_entity_poly.entity_id
_entity_poly.type
_entity_poly.pdbx_seq_one_letter_code
_entity_poly.pdbx_strand_id
1 'polypeptide(L)'
;MQTSPPASQAPLLKKGGEVFCLALLLALAHGAFAQYPAKPIRLVVPFPAGESVDATARLVGQSWSAALGQQIVVDNRGGAGGTIGSEAVAKSAPDGYTLLWGNVGPLAIGPSLYKKLGYD
;
A
#
# COMPACT_ATOMS: atom_id res chain seq x y z
N MET A 1 -72.93 -12.17 -41.29
CA MET A 1 -71.68 -11.86 -42.01
C MET A 1 -70.82 -11.04 -41.06
N GLN A 2 -69.65 -11.60 -40.70
CA GLN A 2 -68.46 -10.97 -40.12
C GLN A 2 -68.57 -10.13 -38.84
N THR A 3 -68.14 -10.79 -37.77
CA THR A 3 -67.46 -10.22 -36.59
C THR A 3 -66.03 -9.81 -36.96
N SER A 4 -65.51 -8.72 -36.38
CA SER A 4 -64.08 -8.46 -36.20
C SER A 4 -63.84 -7.38 -35.13
N PRO A 5 -62.70 -7.41 -34.41
CA PRO A 5 -62.60 -7.19 -32.96
C PRO A 5 -61.95 -5.85 -32.53
N PRO A 6 -61.95 -5.52 -31.21
CA PRO A 6 -61.39 -4.27 -30.69
C PRO A 6 -59.86 -4.21 -30.76
N ALA A 7 -59.33 -3.03 -31.11
CA ALA A 7 -57.91 -2.76 -31.20
C ALA A 7 -57.20 -2.94 -29.84
N SER A 8 -56.19 -3.80 -29.90
CA SER A 8 -55.23 -4.24 -28.89
C SER A 8 -54.64 -3.10 -28.04
N GLN A 9 -54.74 -3.28 -26.72
CA GLN A 9 -53.84 -2.66 -25.74
C GLN A 9 -52.46 -3.34 -25.84
N ALA A 10 -51.38 -2.55 -25.88
CA ALA A 10 -50.03 -3.04 -25.63
C ALA A 10 -49.35 -2.20 -24.53
N PRO A 11 -48.77 -2.83 -23.50
CA PRO A 11 -48.31 -2.15 -22.29
C PRO A 11 -46.89 -1.59 -22.46
N LEU A 12 -46.75 -0.27 -22.37
CA LEU A 12 -45.46 0.46 -22.39
C LEU A 12 -44.70 0.43 -21.04
N LEU A 13 -44.94 -0.57 -20.19
CA LEU A 13 -44.59 -0.54 -18.75
C LEU A 13 -43.62 -1.66 -18.33
N LYS A 14 -42.55 -1.92 -19.09
CA LYS A 14 -41.51 -2.90 -18.70
C LYS A 14 -40.04 -2.43 -18.73
N LYS A 15 -39.74 -1.19 -19.15
CA LYS A 15 -38.34 -0.71 -19.29
C LYS A 15 -37.70 -0.14 -18.02
N GLY A 16 -38.45 0.03 -16.93
CA GLY A 16 -37.93 0.64 -15.69
C GLY A 16 -36.98 -0.24 -14.88
N GLY A 17 -37.21 -1.56 -14.87
CA GLY A 17 -36.39 -2.50 -14.09
C GLY A 17 -35.00 -2.73 -14.66
N GLU A 18 -34.86 -2.72 -15.99
CA GLU A 18 -33.59 -2.95 -16.69
C GLU A 18 -32.60 -1.79 -16.47
N VAL A 19 -33.11 -0.55 -16.49
CA VAL A 19 -32.30 0.65 -16.23
C VAL A 19 -31.84 0.70 -14.76
N PHE A 20 -32.70 0.26 -13.84
CA PHE A 20 -32.35 0.20 -12.41
C PHE A 20 -31.27 -0.84 -12.11
N CYS A 21 -31.37 -2.04 -12.70
CA CYS A 21 -30.34 -3.09 -12.54
C CYS A 21 -28.99 -2.65 -13.12
N LEU A 22 -28.98 -1.98 -14.27
CA LEU A 22 -27.74 -1.51 -14.90
C LEU A 22 -27.08 -0.38 -14.09
N ALA A 23 -27.89 0.54 -13.53
CA ALA A 23 -27.40 1.60 -12.65
C ALA A 23 -26.80 1.04 -11.34
N LEU A 24 -27.38 -0.01 -10.78
CA LEU A 24 -26.87 -0.66 -9.57
C LEU A 24 -25.53 -1.36 -9.83
N LEU A 25 -25.38 -2.03 -10.98
CA LEU A 25 -24.12 -2.67 -11.40
C LEU A 25 -23.00 -1.65 -11.64
N LEU A 26 -23.32 -0.47 -12.19
CA LEU A 26 -22.36 0.62 -12.38
C LEU A 26 -21.93 1.28 -11.06
N ALA A 27 -22.81 1.31 -10.04
CA ALA A 27 -22.46 1.82 -8.72
C ALA A 27 -21.48 0.89 -7.98
N LEU A 28 -21.62 -0.43 -8.15
CA LEU A 28 -20.74 -1.46 -7.57
C LEU A 28 -19.35 -1.55 -8.26
N ALA A 29 -19.18 -0.95 -9.43
CA ALA A 29 -17.94 -0.98 -10.19
C ALA A 29 -16.86 0.01 -9.71
N HIS A 30 -17.14 0.82 -8.67
CA HIS A 30 -16.12 1.64 -8.03
C HIS A 30 -15.21 0.75 -7.19
N GLY A 31 -14.15 0.22 -7.81
CA GLY A 31 -13.09 -0.49 -7.11
C GLY A 31 -12.55 0.40 -5.98
N ALA A 32 -12.70 -0.07 -4.74
CA ALA A 32 -12.10 0.58 -3.60
C ALA A 32 -10.57 0.44 -3.74
N PHE A 33 -9.91 1.49 -4.23
CA PHE A 33 -8.47 1.63 -4.02
C PHE A 33 -8.28 1.66 -2.50
N ALA A 34 -7.67 0.61 -1.95
CA ALA A 34 -7.36 0.58 -0.53
C ALA A 34 -6.51 1.82 -0.23
N GLN A 35 -7.02 2.72 0.61
CA GLN A 35 -6.29 3.92 1.04
C GLN A 35 -5.00 3.45 1.71
N TYR A 36 -3.86 3.77 1.11
CA TYR A 36 -2.58 3.50 1.76
C TYR A 36 -2.42 4.44 2.96
N PRO A 37 -1.92 3.94 4.11
CA PRO A 37 -1.63 2.54 4.44
C PRO A 37 -2.87 1.80 5.01
N ALA A 38 -3.06 0.55 4.58
CA ALA A 38 -4.16 -0.33 5.03
C ALA A 38 -3.71 -1.40 6.04
N LYS A 39 -2.41 -1.49 6.32
CA LYS A 39 -1.79 -2.42 7.26
C LYS A 39 -0.54 -1.77 7.87
N PRO A 40 0.03 -2.32 8.96
CA PRO A 40 1.27 -1.82 9.55
C PRO A 40 2.41 -1.71 8.53
N ILE A 41 3.22 -0.67 8.69
CA ILE A 41 4.43 -0.43 7.89
C ILE A 41 5.63 -0.91 8.70
N ARG A 42 6.49 -1.71 8.08
CA ARG A 42 7.75 -2.15 8.66
C ARG A 42 8.85 -1.13 8.35
N LEU A 43 9.44 -0.55 9.38
CA LEU A 43 10.58 0.34 9.30
C LEU A 43 11.85 -0.44 9.67
N VAL A 44 12.65 -0.78 8.68
CA VAL A 44 13.91 -1.50 8.87
C VAL A 44 15.00 -0.53 9.30
N VAL A 45 15.56 -0.76 10.47
CA VAL A 45 16.72 -0.01 10.99
C VAL A 45 17.97 -0.86 10.74
N PRO A 46 18.93 -0.41 9.90
CA PRO A 46 20.07 -1.23 9.50
C PRO A 46 21.18 -1.32 10.57
N PHE A 47 20.82 -1.23 11.85
CA PHE A 47 21.72 -1.20 13.02
C PHE A 47 21.09 -1.95 14.22
N PRO A 48 21.91 -2.40 15.19
CA PRO A 48 21.42 -3.05 16.41
C PRO A 48 20.37 -2.22 17.18
N ALA A 49 19.51 -2.91 17.93
CA ALA A 49 18.53 -2.27 18.79
C ALA A 49 19.21 -1.57 19.99
N GLY A 50 18.63 -0.48 20.47
CA GLY A 50 19.14 0.30 21.60
C GLY A 50 20.23 1.32 21.28
N GLU A 51 20.75 1.36 20.04
CA GLU A 51 21.65 2.42 19.59
C GLU A 51 20.90 3.74 19.32
N SER A 52 21.64 4.85 19.19
CA SER A 52 21.05 6.17 18.91
C SER A 52 20.20 6.20 17.64
N VAL A 53 20.57 5.40 16.63
CA VAL A 53 19.81 5.22 15.39
C VAL A 53 18.45 4.58 15.66
N ASP A 54 18.41 3.51 16.45
CA ASP A 54 17.17 2.82 16.84
C ASP A 54 16.25 3.71 17.69
N ALA A 55 16.82 4.43 18.67
CA ALA A 55 16.06 5.36 19.50
C ALA A 55 15.37 6.44 18.66
N THR A 56 16.08 7.01 17.68
CA THR A 56 15.53 8.02 16.77
C THR A 56 14.45 7.43 15.86
N ALA A 57 14.68 6.24 15.32
CA ALA A 57 13.72 5.54 14.47
C ALA A 57 12.42 5.23 15.22
N ARG A 58 12.49 4.81 16.49
CA ARG A 58 11.31 4.57 17.33
C ARG A 58 10.55 5.85 17.65
N LEU A 59 11.25 6.94 17.96
CA LEU A 59 10.62 8.23 18.22
C LEU A 59 9.84 8.73 17.00
N VAL A 60 10.47 8.69 15.83
CA VAL A 60 9.83 9.10 14.57
C VAL A 60 8.71 8.12 14.17
N GLY A 61 8.93 6.82 14.33
CA GLY A 61 7.93 5.79 14.06
C GLY A 61 6.65 5.95 14.90
N GLN A 62 6.76 6.39 16.15
CA GLN A 62 5.59 6.73 16.98
C GLN A 62 4.80 7.91 16.39
N SER A 63 5.49 8.98 15.98
CA SER A 63 4.86 10.15 15.35
C SER A 63 4.19 9.79 14.01
N TRP A 64 4.86 9.00 13.17
CA TRP A 64 4.31 8.51 11.92
C TRP A 64 3.10 7.60 12.14
N SER A 65 3.14 6.75 13.17
CA SER A 65 1.99 5.90 13.51
C SER A 65 0.74 6.74 13.82
N ALA A 66 0.91 7.83 14.56
CA ALA A 66 -0.17 8.76 14.88
C ALA A 66 -0.70 9.49 13.64
N ALA A 67 0.19 9.90 12.73
CA ALA A 67 -0.19 10.63 11.51
C ALA A 67 -0.87 9.75 10.46
N LEU A 68 -0.42 8.49 10.32
CA LEU A 68 -0.87 7.57 9.27
C LEU A 68 -2.05 6.69 9.71
N GLY A 69 -2.33 6.61 11.01
CA GLY A 69 -3.36 5.72 11.55
C GLY A 69 -3.03 4.23 11.44
N GLN A 70 -1.80 3.90 11.08
CA GLN A 70 -1.28 2.52 11.01
C GLN A 70 0.01 2.43 11.80
N GLN A 71 0.24 1.29 12.44
CA GLN A 71 1.44 1.08 13.25
C GLN A 71 2.71 1.08 12.39
N ILE A 72 3.74 1.79 12.83
CA ILE A 72 5.12 1.61 12.37
C ILE A 72 5.80 0.56 13.24
N VAL A 73 6.22 -0.55 12.64
CA VAL A 73 6.93 -1.63 13.30
C VAL A 73 8.42 -1.50 13.02
N VAL A 74 9.21 -1.20 14.06
CA VAL A 74 10.67 -1.10 13.94
C VAL A 74 11.30 -2.50 13.93
N ASP A 75 12.02 -2.82 12.86
CA ASP A 75 12.76 -4.07 12.66
C ASP A 75 14.27 -3.81 12.54
N ASN A 76 15.03 -4.15 13.57
CA ASN A 76 16.48 -3.96 13.60
C ASN A 76 17.19 -5.08 12.83
N ARG A 77 17.85 -4.71 11.73
CA ARG A 77 18.65 -5.60 10.88
C ARG A 77 20.07 -5.07 10.71
N GLY A 78 20.87 -5.23 11.77
CA GLY A 78 22.28 -4.86 11.77
C GLY A 78 23.17 -5.78 10.92
N GLY A 79 24.41 -5.32 10.68
CA GLY A 79 25.48 -6.09 10.06
C GLY A 79 26.09 -5.41 8.83
N ALA A 80 27.39 -5.68 8.60
CA ALA A 80 28.19 -5.15 7.48
C ALA A 80 27.98 -3.64 7.21
N GLY A 81 28.09 -2.82 8.26
CA GLY A 81 27.93 -1.35 8.16
C GLY A 81 26.52 -0.88 7.73
N GLY A 82 25.50 -1.72 7.88
CA GLY A 82 24.12 -1.44 7.49
C GLY A 82 23.74 -1.89 6.07
N THR A 83 24.68 -2.50 5.34
CA THR A 83 24.44 -3.01 3.98
C THR A 83 23.42 -4.15 3.96
N ILE A 84 23.43 -5.05 4.95
CA ILE A 84 22.49 -6.19 5.03
C ILE A 84 21.04 -5.71 5.19
N GLY A 85 20.81 -4.75 6.09
CA GLY A 85 19.48 -4.17 6.28
C GLY A 85 19.00 -3.42 5.04
N SER A 86 19.90 -2.67 4.40
CA SER A 86 19.60 -1.90 3.18
C SER A 86 19.26 -2.82 2.00
N GLU A 87 20.03 -3.89 1.78
CA GLU A 87 19.75 -4.93 0.78
C GLU A 87 18.41 -5.62 1.03
N ALA A 88 18.08 -5.91 2.29
CA ALA A 88 16.80 -6.53 2.63
C ALA A 88 15.59 -5.63 2.27
N VAL A 89 15.73 -4.31 2.39
CA VAL A 89 14.69 -3.36 1.95
C VAL A 89 14.68 -3.21 0.44
N ALA A 90 15.84 -3.11 -0.21
CA ALA A 90 15.94 -2.98 -1.67
C ALA A 90 15.30 -4.17 -2.40
N LYS A 91 15.35 -5.37 -1.81
CA LYS A 91 14.72 -6.59 -2.35
C LYS A 91 13.26 -6.79 -1.92
N SER A 92 12.70 -5.90 -1.11
CA SER A 92 11.31 -6.01 -0.66
C SER A 92 10.32 -5.57 -1.75
N ALA A 93 9.04 -5.89 -1.56
CA ALA A 93 8.01 -5.43 -2.48
C ALA A 93 7.96 -3.89 -2.50
N PRO A 94 7.91 -3.23 -3.66
CA PRO A 94 7.84 -1.77 -3.77
C PRO A 94 6.40 -1.26 -3.51
N ASP A 95 5.79 -1.71 -2.41
CA ASP A 95 4.41 -1.44 -2.04
C ASP A 95 4.28 -0.39 -0.91
N GLY A 96 5.42 0.16 -0.46
CA GLY A 96 5.49 1.15 0.61
C GLY A 96 5.35 0.59 2.03
N TYR A 97 5.20 -0.73 2.22
CA TYR A 97 5.04 -1.31 3.56
C TYR A 97 6.36 -1.78 4.18
N THR A 98 7.46 -1.72 3.44
CA THR A 98 8.82 -1.94 3.97
C THR A 98 9.66 -0.73 3.63
N LEU A 99 10.01 0.06 4.65
CA LEU A 99 10.80 1.28 4.53
C LEU A 99 12.17 1.08 5.18
N LEU A 100 13.18 1.77 4.66
CA LEU A 100 14.51 1.82 5.26
C LEU A 100 14.65 3.08 6.12
N TRP A 101 15.15 2.93 7.34
CA TRP A 101 15.70 4.05 8.10
C TRP A 101 17.04 4.45 7.50
N GLY A 102 17.02 5.47 6.64
CA GLY A 102 18.19 5.92 5.90
C GLY A 102 19.32 6.39 6.80
N ASN A 103 20.54 5.94 6.49
CA ASN A 103 21.74 6.34 7.23
C ASN A 103 22.89 6.59 6.25
N VAL A 104 23.73 7.58 6.57
CA VAL A 104 24.89 8.00 5.76
C VAL A 104 25.85 6.85 5.48
N GLY A 105 26.05 5.93 6.44
CA GLY A 105 26.94 4.78 6.30
C GLY A 105 26.60 3.93 5.06
N PRO A 106 25.46 3.21 5.05
CA PRO A 106 25.09 2.39 3.91
C PRO A 106 24.72 3.19 2.66
N LEU A 107 24.10 4.37 2.76
CA LEU A 107 23.55 5.06 1.59
C LEU A 107 24.54 5.99 0.86
N ALA A 108 25.53 6.55 1.56
CA ALA A 108 26.47 7.50 0.95
C ALA A 108 27.91 6.97 0.94
N ILE A 109 28.34 6.34 2.04
CA ILE A 109 29.72 5.85 2.17
C ILE A 109 29.86 4.46 1.53
N GLY A 110 28.89 3.58 1.75
CA GLY A 110 28.87 2.20 1.25
C GLY A 110 29.18 2.06 -0.25
N PRO A 111 28.49 2.80 -1.14
CA PRO A 111 28.71 2.71 -2.59
C PRO A 111 30.14 3.07 -3.02
N SER A 112 30.83 3.91 -2.23
CA SER A 112 32.23 4.28 -2.49
C SER A 112 33.23 3.25 -1.97
N LEU A 113 32.86 2.45 -0.96
CA LEU A 113 33.74 1.47 -0.31
C LEU A 113 33.60 0.05 -0.88
N TYR A 114 32.39 -0.34 -1.30
CA TYR A 114 32.09 -1.69 -1.74
C TYR A 114 31.90 -1.74 -3.26
N LYS A 115 32.69 -2.57 -3.95
CA LYS A 115 32.58 -2.76 -5.40
C LYS A 115 31.26 -3.41 -5.85
N LYS A 116 30.60 -4.14 -4.96
CA LYS A 116 29.33 -4.82 -5.22
C LYS A 116 28.46 -4.70 -3.97
N LEU A 117 27.38 -3.95 -4.10
CA LEU A 117 26.31 -3.87 -3.12
C LEU A 117 25.10 -4.64 -3.63
N GLY A 118 24.32 -5.19 -2.70
CA GLY A 118 23.05 -5.85 -3.02
C GLY A 118 21.87 -4.89 -3.19
N TYR A 119 22.14 -3.58 -3.27
CA TYR A 119 21.22 -2.47 -3.39
C TYR A 119 21.88 -1.33 -4.20
N ASP A 120 21.09 -0.31 -4.56
CA ASP A 120 21.31 0.73 -5.58
C ASP A 120 20.77 0.34 -6.97
#